data_AF-A0A7E4UUC6-F1
#
_entry.id   AF-A0A7E4UUC6-F1
#
_cell.length_a   1.000
_cell.length_b   1.000
_cell.length_c   1.000
_cell.angle_alpha   90.00
_cell.angle_beta   90.00
_cell.angle_gamma   90.00
#
_symmetry.space_group_name_H-M   'P 1'
#
loop_
_entity.id
_entity.type
_entity.pdbx_description
1 polymer ?
#
loop_
_entity_poly.entity_id
_entity_poly.type
_entity_poly.pdbx_seq_one_letter_code
_entity_poly.pdbx_strand_id
1 'polypeptide(L)'
;MLHIYQWAAKGGLSMFVDGFKIADIMRKNHPEAFKILTETQLEYIEEGYDIHERNGADYKFTFDMTARHRVIKLDEKTKKVIKIQF
;
A
#
# COMPACT_ATOMS: atom_id res chain seq x y z
N MET A 1 -5.80 -8.14 8.09
CA MET A 1 -5.51 -9.50 8.60
C MET A 1 -5.93 -10.47 7.52
N LEU A 2 -5.07 -11.40 7.11
CA LEU A 2 -5.36 -12.37 6.05
C LEU A 2 -5.46 -13.76 6.70
N HIS A 3 -6.57 -14.47 6.44
CA HIS A 3 -6.80 -15.84 6.88
C HIS A 3 -7.04 -16.72 5.66
N ILE A 4 -6.35 -17.86 5.60
CA ILE A 4 -6.48 -18.78 4.47
C ILE A 4 -7.68 -19.69 4.72
N TYR A 5 -8.73 -19.52 3.91
CA TYR A 5 -9.87 -20.44 3.90
C TYR A 5 -9.61 -21.67 3.02
N GLN A 6 -9.02 -21.44 1.84
CA GLN A 6 -8.70 -22.49 0.88
C GLN A 6 -7.39 -22.16 0.16
N TRP A 7 -6.54 -23.16 0.00
CA TRP A 7 -5.30 -23.04 -0.75
C TRP A 7 -5.55 -23.15 -2.26
N ALA A 8 -4.76 -22.41 -3.05
CA ALA A 8 -4.73 -22.59 -4.49
C ALA A 8 -4.10 -23.95 -4.86
N ALA A 9 -4.60 -24.59 -5.92
CA ALA A 9 -4.07 -25.88 -6.39
C ALA A 9 -2.61 -25.80 -6.87
N LYS A 10 -2.16 -24.62 -7.31
CA LYS A 10 -0.77 -24.33 -7.69
C LYS A 10 -0.49 -22.84 -7.49
N GLY A 11 0.67 -22.48 -6.95
CA GLY A 11 1.05 -21.09 -6.69
C GLY A 11 0.42 -20.52 -5.41
N GLY A 12 0.23 -19.20 -5.37
CA GLY A 12 -0.42 -18.52 -4.23
C GLY A 12 0.45 -18.34 -2.98
N LEU A 13 1.78 -18.43 -3.10
CA LEU A 13 2.69 -18.17 -1.99
C LEU A 13 2.63 -16.70 -1.58
N SER A 14 2.46 -16.46 -0.28
CA SER A 14 2.58 -15.12 0.27
C SER A 14 4.04 -14.69 0.30
N MET A 15 4.31 -13.44 -0.09
CA MET A 15 5.62 -12.82 -0.01
C MET A 15 5.53 -11.54 0.81
N PHE A 16 6.49 -11.34 1.70
CA PHE A 16 6.57 -10.17 2.56
C PHE A 16 7.99 -9.61 2.54
N VAL A 17 8.09 -8.30 2.73
CA VAL A 17 9.35 -7.60 2.88
C VAL A 17 9.23 -6.54 3.97
N ASP A 18 10.30 -6.31 4.72
CA ASP A 18 10.39 -5.18 5.64
C ASP A 18 10.64 -3.89 4.85
N GLY A 19 9.55 -3.15 4.60
CA GLY A 19 9.62 -1.89 3.85
C GLY A 19 10.49 -0.81 4.52
N PHE A 20 10.64 -0.81 5.85
CA PHE A 20 11.50 0.16 6.54
C PHE A 20 12.97 -0.18 6.32
N LYS A 21 13.32 -1.47 6.39
CA LYS A 21 14.66 -1.93 6.06
C LYS A 21 15.04 -1.63 4.62
N ILE A 22 14.12 -1.87 3.66
CA ILE A 22 14.35 -1.53 2.26
C ILE A 22 14.55 -0.03 2.07
N ALA A 23 13.73 0.80 2.71
CA ALA A 23 13.89 2.25 2.65
C ALA A 23 15.25 2.72 3.18
N ASP A 24 15.78 2.12 4.25
CA ASP A 24 17.13 2.40 4.75
C ASP A 24 18.24 1.96 3.77
N ILE A 25 18.07 0.80 3.12
CA ILE A 25 18.99 0.32 2.07
C ILE A 25 18.97 1.29 0.88
N MET A 26 17.79 1.71 0.43
CA MET A 26 17.63 2.68 -0.66
C MET A 26 18.25 4.03 -0.30
N ARG A 27 18.05 4.52 0.92
CA ARG A 27 18.65 5.80 1.38
C ARG A 27 20.18 5.78 1.25
N LYS A 28 20.83 4.64 1.49
CA LYS A 28 22.28 4.48 1.39
C LYS A 28 22.77 4.25 -0.03
N ASN A 29 22.10 3.35 -0.76
CA ASN A 29 22.61 2.82 -2.03
C ASN A 29 22.06 3.56 -3.25
N HIS A 30 20.89 4.19 -3.12
CA HIS A 30 20.15 4.88 -4.19
C HIS A 30 19.53 6.19 -3.69
N PRO A 31 20.34 7.15 -3.20
CA PRO A 31 19.85 8.35 -2.50
C PRO A 31 18.92 9.22 -3.37
N GLU A 32 19.17 9.32 -4.67
CA GLU A 32 18.32 10.09 -5.59
C GLU A 32 16.92 9.48 -5.73
N ALA A 33 16.83 8.15 -5.89
CA ALA A 33 15.55 7.46 -5.94
C ALA A 33 14.82 7.55 -4.60
N PHE A 34 15.53 7.40 -3.48
CA PHE A 34 14.98 7.60 -2.15
C PHE A 34 14.39 9.00 -1.99
N LYS A 35 15.12 10.04 -2.42
CA LYS A 35 14.67 11.43 -2.38
C LYS A 35 13.36 11.61 -3.15
N ILE A 36 13.31 11.17 -4.41
CA ILE A 36 12.11 11.23 -5.26
C ILE A 36 10.92 10.60 -4.53
N LEU A 37 11.08 9.37 -4.01
CA LEU A 37 10.00 8.64 -3.34
C LEU A 37 9.56 9.26 -2.00
N THR A 38 10.41 10.09 -1.38
CA THR A 38 10.08 10.84 -0.15
C THR A 38 9.51 12.24 -0.39
N GLU A 39 9.68 12.81 -1.58
CA GLU A 39 9.29 14.19 -1.88
C GLU A 39 8.06 14.25 -2.78
N THR A 40 7.98 13.36 -3.78
CA THR A 40 6.89 13.33 -4.77
C THR A 40 5.61 12.77 -4.17
N GLN A 41 4.51 13.51 -4.31
CA GLN A 41 3.17 13.00 -4.03
C GLN A 41 2.64 12.26 -5.25
N LEU A 42 2.27 10.99 -5.05
CA LEU A 42 1.56 10.20 -6.05
C LEU A 42 0.06 10.22 -5.75
N GLU A 43 -0.73 10.20 -6.81
CA GLU A 43 -2.17 10.06 -6.77
C GLU A 43 -2.55 8.57 -6.87
N TYR A 44 -3.34 8.11 -5.91
CA TYR A 44 -3.89 6.76 -5.86
C TYR A 44 -5.38 6.89 -6.13
N ILE A 45 -5.86 6.22 -7.17
CA ILE A 45 -7.25 6.27 -7.61
C ILE A 45 -7.81 4.85 -7.56
N GLU A 46 -8.98 4.71 -6.95
CA GLU A 46 -9.74 3.47 -6.92
C GLU A 46 -11.19 3.78 -7.27
N GLU A 47 -11.61 3.27 -8.43
CA GLU A 47 -12.95 3.46 -8.97
C GLU A 47 -13.56 2.09 -9.26
N GLY A 48 -14.84 1.92 -8.93
CA GLY A 48 -15.51 0.65 -9.16
C GLY A 48 -16.78 0.49 -8.36
N TYR A 49 -17.12 -0.77 -8.11
CA TYR A 49 -18.23 -1.15 -7.26
C TYR A 49 -17.93 -2.50 -6.62
N ASP A 50 -18.61 -2.77 -5.53
CA ASP A 50 -18.60 -4.08 -4.88
C ASP A 50 -20.04 -4.40 -4.40
N ILE A 51 -20.29 -5.66 -4.11
CA ILE A 51 -21.59 -6.21 -3.73
C ILE A 51 -21.41 -6.89 -2.39
N HIS A 52 -22.15 -6.43 -1.39
CA HIS A 52 -22.18 -7.04 -0.08
C HIS A 52 -23.59 -7.56 0.24
N GLU A 53 -23.66 -8.72 0.87
CA GLU A 53 -24.92 -9.20 1.43
C GLU A 53 -25.32 -8.34 2.64
N ARG A 54 -26.53 -7.78 2.61
CA ARG A 54 -27.11 -7.03 3.73
C ARG A 54 -28.53 -7.54 3.97
N ASN A 55 -28.73 -8.22 5.09
CA ASN A 55 -30.03 -8.81 5.49
C ASN A 55 -30.57 -9.81 4.45
N GLY A 56 -29.73 -10.67 3.88
CA GLY A 56 -30.16 -11.67 2.90
C GLY A 56 -30.45 -11.12 1.49
N ALA A 57 -30.08 -9.86 1.22
CA ALA A 57 -30.17 -9.25 -0.09
C ALA A 57 -28.83 -8.63 -0.51
N ASP A 58 -28.50 -8.78 -1.78
CA ASP A 58 -27.31 -8.17 -2.37
C ASP A 58 -27.47 -6.65 -2.45
N TYR A 59 -26.52 -5.94 -1.85
CA TYR A 59 -26.44 -4.49 -1.91
C TYR A 59 -25.19 -4.08 -2.69
N LYS A 60 -25.40 -3.51 -3.88
CA LYS A 60 -24.34 -2.93 -4.70
C LYS A 60 -24.03 -1.51 -4.22
N PHE A 61 -22.75 -1.22 -4.01
CA PHE A 61 -22.27 0.14 -3.78
C PHE A 61 -21.14 0.47 -4.73
N THR A 62 -21.15 1.69 -5.25
CA THR A 62 -20.12 2.24 -6.13
C THR A 62 -19.15 3.08 -5.33
N PHE A 63 -17.89 3.07 -5.71
CA PHE A 63 -16.85 3.89 -5.11
C PHE A 63 -16.05 4.61 -6.19
N ASP A 64 -15.67 5.83 -5.86
CA ASP A 64 -14.78 6.72 -6.61
C ASP A 64 -13.93 7.42 -5.55
N MET A 65 -12.74 6.87 -5.32
CA MET A 65 -11.85 7.25 -4.24
C MET A 65 -10.54 7.77 -4.81
N THR A 66 -10.04 8.85 -4.22
CA THR A 66 -8.73 9.41 -4.55
C THR A 66 -7.95 9.76 -3.28
N ALA A 67 -6.64 9.55 -3.31
CA ALA A 67 -5.72 9.92 -2.25
C ALA A 67 -4.39 10.39 -2.80
N ARG A 68 -3.70 11.29 -2.08
CA ARG A 68 -2.35 11.75 -2.43
C ARG A 68 -1.36 11.50 -1.32
N HIS A 69 -0.34 10.70 -1.61
CA HIS A 69 0.67 10.28 -0.64
C HIS A 69 2.06 10.17 -1.26
N ARG A 70 3.09 10.35 -0.42
CA ARG A 70 4.46 9.97 -0.76
C ARG A 70 4.63 8.48 -0.53
N VAL A 71 5.43 7.84 -1.38
CA VAL A 71 5.70 6.39 -1.26
C VAL A 71 6.41 6.06 0.04
N ILE A 72 7.41 6.86 0.39
CA ILE A 72 8.13 6.76 1.66
C ILE A 72 7.81 8.00 2.50
N LYS A 73 7.02 7.83 3.56
CA LYS A 73 6.71 8.93 4.48
C LYS A 73 7.77 9.02 5.57
N LEU A 74 8.34 10.21 5.71
CA LEU A 74 9.25 10.54 6.79
C LEU A 74 8.52 11.30 7.89
N ASP A 75 8.93 11.05 9.14
CA ASP A 75 8.62 11.95 10.24
C ASP A 75 9.30 13.31 10.02
N GLU A 76 8.56 14.39 10.24
CA GLU A 76 9.04 15.73 9.89
C GLU A 76 10.24 16.16 10.74
N LYS A 77 10.29 15.72 12.00
CA LYS A 77 11.31 16.12 12.98
C LYS A 77 12.53 15.19 12.94
N THR A 78 12.30 13.90 13.06
CA THR A 78 13.35 12.87 13.20
C THR A 78 13.88 12.37 11.87
N LYS A 79 13.18 12.66 10.75
CA LYS A 79 13.48 12.16 9.41
C LYS A 79 13.51 10.63 9.28
N LYS A 80 12.99 9.92 10.29
CA LYS A 80 12.83 8.47 10.26
C LYS A 80 11.67 8.09 9.34
N VAL A 81 11.76 6.91 8.71
CA VAL A 81 10.65 6.35 7.95
C VAL A 81 9.54 5.96 8.93
N ILE A 82 8.32 6.39 8.67
CA ILE A 82 7.15 6.10 9.51
C ILE A 82 6.07 5.33 8.78
N LYS A 83 6.09 5.34 7.43
CA LYS A 83 5.10 4.63 6.62
C LYS A 83 5.67 4.37 5.23
N ILE A 84 5.36 3.20 4.68
CA ILE A 84 5.47 2.88 3.25
C ILE A 84 4.05 2.79 2.71
N GLN A 85 3.81 3.41 1.55
CA GLN A 85 2.51 3.37 0.87
C GLN A 85 2.77 3.23 -0.61
N PHE A 86 2.47 2.06 -1.16
CA PHE A 86 2.66 1.70 -2.56
C PHE A 86 1.58 0.69 -2.94
#